data_AF-A0A3R5WPD2-F1
#
_entry.id   AF-A0A3R5WPD2-F1
#
_cell.length_a   1.000
_cell.length_b   1.000
_cell.length_c   1.000
_cell.angle_alpha   90.00
_cell.angle_beta   90.00
_cell.angle_gamma   90.00
#
_symmetry.space_group_name_H-M   'P 1'
#
loop_
_entity.id
_entity.type
_entity.pdbx_description
1 polymer ?
#
loop_
_entity_poly.entity_id
_entity_poly.type
_entity_poly.pdbx_seq_one_letter_code
_entity_poly.pdbx_strand_id
1 'polypeptide(L)'
;MSNYEMTIYHGESLKTHIENTLTGIDKERFIASQLRDYLNAPNDRKVCCLYGLRRTGKTTMMLQEIERIGDYDKCLLLHCESGSSVMQIRKMIEAYPDSKYIFVDEATKAQNFISTASVLSDNYAAEGKKIILAGTDSLGFALARKDELYDRVHFIHTTYIPFREQHELLGTGIMDYIRYGGTLSPEGVFYNKEQTGEYSNSAIVFNITHSLERWNQGRNNGILDGAVRRGDLPSYINKVLEYNNRQFLASIINSDFKSHDIGSLADLLTKSGSADPELLYPSGNDEASIKAREDLTDRIRIALHIKENPIPVDPECVQAIIHFLKEMDVLYELPEKSGEPSYLFTQSGMRYSQAKDEAEALLNTDVFRNGEYSMVEQKEILDKLEQDISGHVLEDIVLYQAIQSAKEIGGSVVASKYEPKTYVGEFDVFFADLERRTACAVEVKLSDKQTEKQVRHLTNKQLCEAFEKETGAEIQNKIVLYQGKSAFNPFQATTPEDKVLYMNVETFLKQPEQLMQALLQEPVSDKKHFQSLMKAAGEKTPHKDDITR
;
A
#
# COMPACT_ATOMS: atom_id res chain seq x y z
N MET A 1 0.18 -46.47 10.49
CA MET A 1 0.18 -45.21 11.25
C MET A 1 0.34 -44.11 10.23
N SER A 2 -0.76 -43.47 9.84
CA SER A 2 -0.76 -42.35 8.89
C SER A 2 -0.15 -41.14 9.58
N ASN A 3 0.96 -40.62 9.07
CA ASN A 3 1.46 -39.30 9.46
C ASN A 3 0.32 -38.30 9.23
N TYR A 4 -0.17 -37.65 10.28
CA TYR A 4 -1.22 -36.65 10.13
C TYR A 4 -0.58 -35.40 9.52
N GLU A 5 -0.92 -35.11 8.26
CA GLU A 5 -0.50 -33.93 7.49
C GLU A 5 -1.29 -32.66 7.90
N MET A 6 -1.73 -32.59 9.15
CA MET A 6 -2.54 -31.51 9.72
C MET A 6 -2.39 -31.52 11.24
N THR A 7 -2.11 -30.36 11.83
CA THR A 7 -2.06 -30.18 13.29
C THR A 7 -3.43 -29.73 13.80
N ILE A 8 -3.85 -30.28 14.95
CA ILE A 8 -5.19 -30.08 15.50
C ILE A 8 -5.07 -29.56 16.93
N TYR A 9 -5.84 -28.52 17.25
CA TYR A 9 -5.95 -27.98 18.60
C TYR A 9 -7.43 -27.89 19.00
N HIS A 10 -7.75 -28.43 20.17
CA HIS A 10 -9.09 -28.43 20.77
C HIS A 10 -8.99 -28.49 22.30
N GLY A 11 -9.96 -27.90 23.02
CA GLY A 11 -10.00 -27.90 24.48
C GLY A 11 -8.72 -27.35 25.11
N GLU A 12 -8.14 -28.08 26.08
CA GLU A 12 -6.95 -27.61 26.83
C GLU A 12 -5.71 -27.39 25.94
N SER A 13 -5.56 -28.20 24.87
CA SER A 13 -4.44 -28.04 23.93
C SER A 13 -4.54 -26.72 23.15
N LEU A 14 -5.76 -26.30 22.82
CA LEU A 14 -6.05 -25.03 22.14
C LEU A 14 -5.81 -23.85 23.08
N LYS A 15 -6.28 -23.95 24.32
CA LYS A 15 -6.03 -22.93 25.34
C LYS A 15 -4.52 -22.68 25.54
N THR A 16 -3.76 -23.75 25.74
CA THR A 16 -2.30 -23.67 25.89
C THR A 16 -1.63 -23.06 24.65
N HIS A 17 -2.07 -23.43 23.45
CA HIS A 17 -1.53 -22.87 22.21
C HIS A 17 -1.77 -21.36 22.11
N ILE A 18 -2.97 -20.89 22.47
CA ILE A 18 -3.36 -19.48 22.43
C ILE A 18 -2.57 -18.66 23.45
N GLU A 19 -2.52 -19.10 24.71
CA GLU A 19 -1.78 -18.41 25.77
C GLU A 19 -0.31 -18.22 25.39
N ASN A 20 0.31 -19.26 24.83
CA ASN A 20 1.70 -19.19 24.38
C ASN A 20 1.90 -18.25 23.17
N THR A 21 0.97 -18.24 22.22
CA THR A 21 1.13 -17.49 20.96
C THR A 21 0.77 -16.02 21.10
N LEU A 22 -0.21 -15.69 21.94
CA LEU A 22 -0.66 -14.31 22.18
C LEU A 22 0.08 -13.62 23.32
N THR A 23 1.07 -14.27 23.94
CA THR A 23 1.87 -13.65 25.00
C THR A 23 2.48 -12.33 24.50
N GLY A 24 2.10 -11.22 25.14
CA GLY A 24 2.58 -9.88 24.80
C GLY A 24 1.87 -9.21 23.61
N ILE A 25 0.78 -9.80 23.09
CA ILE A 25 -0.04 -9.25 22.01
C ILE A 25 -1.45 -8.95 22.54
N ASP A 26 -1.70 -7.70 22.90
CA ASP A 26 -2.96 -7.23 23.49
C ASP A 26 -3.84 -6.42 22.52
N LYS A 27 -3.23 -5.81 21.50
CA LYS A 27 -3.94 -4.98 20.51
C LYS A 27 -4.46 -5.82 19.34
N GLU A 28 -5.62 -5.42 18.84
CA GLU A 28 -6.31 -6.09 17.74
C GLU A 28 -6.27 -5.25 16.46
N ARG A 29 -6.30 -5.93 15.31
CA ARG A 29 -6.56 -5.29 14.01
C ARG A 29 -7.91 -4.57 14.05
N PHE A 30 -8.02 -3.40 13.43
CA PHE A 30 -9.28 -2.67 13.29
C PHE A 30 -10.35 -3.49 12.55
N ILE A 31 -9.92 -4.25 11.54
CA ILE A 31 -10.77 -5.16 10.76
C ILE A 31 -11.18 -6.43 11.51
N ALA A 32 -10.67 -6.68 12.74
CA ALA A 32 -11.11 -7.83 13.55
C ALA A 32 -12.60 -7.77 13.90
N SER A 33 -13.16 -6.55 13.97
CA SER A 33 -14.60 -6.32 14.11
C SER A 33 -15.43 -7.06 13.05
N GLN A 34 -14.98 -7.11 11.78
CA GLN A 34 -15.70 -7.80 10.70
C GLN A 34 -15.76 -9.31 10.92
N LEU A 35 -14.68 -9.91 11.42
CA LEU A 35 -14.64 -11.34 11.78
C LEU A 35 -15.59 -11.62 12.94
N ARG A 36 -15.58 -10.73 13.94
CA ARG A 36 -16.46 -10.80 15.11
C ARG A 36 -17.93 -10.69 14.73
N ASP A 37 -18.28 -9.79 13.82
CA ASP A 37 -19.65 -9.64 13.32
C ASP A 37 -20.13 -10.92 12.64
N TYR A 38 -19.30 -11.55 11.81
CA TYR A 38 -19.59 -12.86 11.22
C TYR A 38 -19.78 -13.96 12.27
N LEU A 39 -18.91 -14.04 13.28
CA LEU A 39 -19.00 -15.04 14.36
C LEU A 39 -20.30 -14.91 15.15
N ASN A 40 -20.77 -13.67 15.35
CA ASN A 40 -21.98 -13.35 16.10
C ASN A 40 -23.26 -13.38 15.26
N ALA A 41 -23.15 -13.36 13.92
CA ALA A 41 -24.30 -13.37 13.03
C ALA A 41 -25.14 -14.67 13.18
N PRO A 42 -26.41 -14.61 13.59
CA PRO A 42 -27.23 -15.80 13.74
C PRO A 42 -27.59 -16.38 12.35
N ASN A 43 -27.58 -17.71 12.22
CA ASN A 43 -28.03 -18.45 11.03
C ASN A 43 -27.32 -18.09 9.71
N ASP A 44 -26.13 -17.47 9.77
CA ASP A 44 -25.31 -17.28 8.58
C ASP A 44 -24.75 -18.63 8.09
N ARG A 45 -25.07 -18.98 6.85
CA ARG A 45 -24.73 -20.26 6.21
C ARG A 45 -23.48 -20.19 5.36
N LYS A 46 -22.79 -19.06 5.37
CA LYS A 46 -21.57 -18.81 4.59
C LYS A 46 -20.33 -19.17 5.39
N VAL A 47 -19.22 -19.40 4.69
CA VAL A 47 -17.89 -19.45 5.32
C VAL A 47 -17.28 -18.04 5.35
N CYS A 48 -16.34 -17.80 6.25
CA CYS A 48 -15.57 -16.54 6.29
C CYS A 48 -14.11 -16.81 5.93
N CYS A 49 -13.61 -16.11 4.91
CA CYS A 49 -12.24 -16.22 4.44
C CYS A 49 -11.42 -15.00 4.90
N LEU A 50 -10.38 -15.26 5.70
CA LEU A 50 -9.33 -14.30 6.06
C LEU A 50 -8.16 -14.47 5.09
N TYR A 51 -7.97 -13.51 4.21
CA TYR A 51 -6.97 -13.61 3.15
C TYR A 51 -6.17 -12.31 3.03
N GLY A 52 -5.02 -12.37 2.39
CA GLY A 52 -4.06 -11.27 2.28
C GLY A 52 -2.63 -11.77 2.42
N LEU A 53 -1.66 -10.90 2.15
CA LEU A 53 -0.24 -11.25 2.11
C LEU A 53 0.29 -11.80 3.44
N ARG A 54 1.48 -12.39 3.42
CA ARG A 54 2.12 -12.92 4.62
C ARG A 54 2.34 -11.82 5.66
N ARG A 55 2.32 -12.17 6.95
CA ARG A 55 2.61 -11.26 8.07
C ARG A 55 1.64 -10.06 8.22
N THR A 56 0.38 -10.23 7.81
CA THR A 56 -0.68 -9.21 7.95
C THR A 56 -1.60 -9.42 9.17
N GLY A 57 -1.30 -10.41 10.02
CA GLY A 57 -2.02 -10.65 11.28
C GLY A 57 -3.21 -11.62 11.22
N LYS A 58 -3.43 -12.34 10.12
CA LYS A 58 -4.55 -13.32 9.98
C LYS A 58 -4.62 -14.33 11.13
N THR A 59 -3.53 -15.05 11.39
CA THR A 59 -3.47 -16.07 12.45
C THR A 59 -3.69 -15.44 13.81
N THR A 60 -3.05 -14.30 14.10
CA THR A 60 -3.25 -13.54 15.34
C THR A 60 -4.73 -13.16 15.54
N MET A 61 -5.40 -12.65 14.51
CA MET A 61 -6.84 -12.32 14.57
C MET A 61 -7.70 -13.55 14.91
N MET A 62 -7.41 -14.71 14.32
CA MET A 62 -8.14 -15.95 14.64
C MET A 62 -7.95 -16.33 16.11
N LEU A 63 -6.70 -16.31 16.59
CA LEU A 63 -6.39 -16.71 17.97
C LEU A 63 -7.01 -15.75 18.98
N GLN A 64 -7.01 -14.43 18.71
CA GLN A 64 -7.66 -13.42 19.54
C GLN A 64 -9.18 -13.64 19.62
N GLU A 65 -9.83 -13.99 18.50
CA GLU A 65 -11.27 -14.32 18.54
C GLU A 65 -11.55 -15.64 19.26
N ILE A 66 -10.66 -16.64 19.18
CA ILE A 66 -10.82 -17.87 19.98
C ILE A 66 -10.67 -17.57 21.47
N GLU A 67 -9.67 -16.77 21.87
CA GLU A 67 -9.47 -16.32 23.25
C GLU A 67 -10.73 -15.59 23.77
N ARG A 68 -11.31 -14.72 22.94
CA ARG A 68 -12.54 -13.99 23.24
C ARG A 68 -13.76 -14.89 23.41
N ILE A 69 -13.88 -15.96 22.60
CA ILE A 69 -14.96 -16.96 22.75
C ILE A 69 -14.84 -17.64 24.12
N GLY A 70 -13.62 -17.95 24.57
CA GLY A 70 -13.32 -18.51 25.89
C GLY A 70 -13.79 -19.94 26.14
N ASP A 71 -14.72 -20.45 25.32
CA ASP A 71 -15.19 -21.85 25.32
C ASP A 71 -14.35 -22.69 24.34
N TYR A 72 -13.17 -23.10 24.80
CA TYR A 72 -12.21 -23.86 23.98
C TYR A 72 -12.72 -25.24 23.55
N ASP A 73 -13.71 -25.80 24.25
CA ASP A 73 -14.36 -27.07 23.87
C ASP A 73 -15.31 -26.89 22.68
N LYS A 74 -15.81 -25.67 22.46
CA LYS A 74 -16.61 -25.29 21.28
C LYS A 74 -15.77 -24.82 20.09
N CYS A 75 -14.47 -24.66 20.25
CA CYS A 75 -13.55 -24.19 19.22
C CYS A 75 -12.65 -25.32 18.71
N LEU A 76 -12.58 -25.49 17.39
CA LEU A 76 -11.64 -26.40 16.73
C LEU A 76 -10.70 -25.59 15.85
N LEU A 77 -9.40 -25.64 16.13
CA LEU A 77 -8.38 -25.05 15.26
C LEU A 77 -7.63 -26.16 14.51
N LEU A 78 -7.64 -26.06 13.19
CA LEU A 78 -6.98 -26.95 12.26
C LEU A 78 -5.87 -26.16 11.55
N HIS A 79 -4.64 -26.63 11.61
CA HIS A 79 -3.53 -26.06 10.87
C HIS A 79 -3.14 -26.99 9.72
N CYS A 80 -3.39 -26.53 8.49
CA CYS A 80 -3.12 -27.30 7.27
C CYS A 80 -1.62 -27.24 6.90
N GLU A 81 -1.04 -28.40 6.61
CA GLU A 81 0.32 -28.53 6.10
C GLU A 81 0.33 -28.98 4.64
N SER A 82 1.52 -28.96 4.02
CA SER A 82 1.70 -29.53 2.68
C SER A 82 1.31 -31.02 2.69
N GLY A 83 0.28 -31.37 1.92
CA GLY A 83 -0.29 -32.73 1.91
C GLY A 83 -1.73 -32.80 2.42
N SER A 84 -2.12 -31.84 3.29
CA SER A 84 -3.52 -31.67 3.72
C SER A 84 -4.49 -31.69 2.54
N SER A 85 -5.75 -32.06 2.81
CA SER A 85 -6.84 -32.08 1.84
C SER A 85 -8.13 -31.60 2.47
N VAL A 86 -9.05 -31.06 1.65
CA VAL A 86 -10.39 -30.66 2.13
C VAL A 86 -11.13 -31.85 2.75
N MET A 87 -10.89 -33.07 2.25
CA MET A 87 -11.49 -34.28 2.84
C MET A 87 -10.97 -34.59 4.25
N GLN A 88 -9.70 -34.30 4.57
CA GLN A 88 -9.20 -34.40 5.93
C GLN A 88 -9.84 -33.35 6.84
N ILE A 89 -9.99 -32.10 6.37
CA ILE A 89 -10.69 -31.03 7.13
C ILE A 89 -12.10 -31.51 7.51
N ARG A 90 -12.84 -32.06 6.55
CA ARG A 90 -14.19 -32.62 6.78
C ARG A 90 -14.22 -33.69 7.86
N LYS A 91 -13.32 -34.68 7.74
CA LYS A 91 -13.20 -35.76 8.74
C LYS A 91 -12.90 -35.22 10.13
N MET A 92 -12.10 -34.16 10.23
CA MET A 92 -11.83 -33.52 11.51
C MET A 92 -13.08 -32.79 12.05
N ILE A 93 -13.82 -32.05 11.22
CA ILE A 93 -15.06 -31.42 11.67
C ILE A 93 -16.07 -32.47 12.17
N GLU A 94 -16.19 -33.61 11.48
CA GLU A 94 -17.05 -34.73 11.86
C GLU A 94 -16.59 -35.43 13.15
N ALA A 95 -15.28 -35.49 13.41
CA ALA A 95 -14.72 -36.07 14.63
C ALA A 95 -14.95 -35.21 15.88
N TYR A 96 -15.25 -33.91 15.71
CA TYR A 96 -15.55 -32.97 16.79
C TYR A 96 -16.94 -32.33 16.61
N PRO A 97 -18.03 -33.13 16.74
CA PRO A 97 -19.38 -32.68 16.41
C PRO A 97 -19.86 -31.52 17.30
N ASP A 98 -19.40 -31.45 18.54
CA ASP A 98 -19.76 -30.41 19.51
C ASP A 98 -19.11 -29.05 19.24
N SER A 99 -18.04 -29.01 18.42
CA SER A 99 -17.35 -27.78 18.04
C SER A 99 -18.25 -26.92 17.14
N LYS A 100 -18.58 -25.73 17.61
CA LYS A 100 -19.41 -24.76 16.90
C LYS A 100 -18.58 -23.83 16.01
N TYR A 101 -17.38 -23.48 16.47
CA TYR A 101 -16.47 -22.55 15.79
C TYR A 101 -15.28 -23.34 15.24
N ILE A 102 -15.13 -23.35 13.92
CA ILE A 102 -14.11 -24.10 13.20
C ILE A 102 -13.16 -23.11 12.52
N PHE A 103 -11.92 -23.11 12.97
CA PHE A 103 -10.85 -22.25 12.50
C PHE A 103 -9.88 -23.12 11.69
N VAL A 104 -9.69 -22.82 10.41
CA VAL A 104 -8.76 -23.54 9.53
C VAL A 104 -7.67 -22.57 9.08
N ASP A 105 -6.49 -22.70 9.65
CA ASP A 105 -5.31 -21.94 9.27
C ASP A 105 -4.58 -22.60 8.10
N GLU A 106 -3.98 -21.77 7.24
CA GLU A 106 -3.35 -22.16 5.99
C GLU A 106 -4.21 -23.08 5.10
N ALA A 107 -5.53 -22.86 5.08
CA ALA A 107 -6.52 -23.66 4.38
C ALA A 107 -6.20 -23.88 2.89
N THR A 108 -5.59 -22.91 2.23
CA THR A 108 -5.18 -22.98 0.82
C THR A 108 -4.04 -23.96 0.56
N LYS A 109 -3.31 -24.42 1.59
CA LYS A 109 -2.36 -25.52 1.47
C LYS A 109 -3.06 -26.87 1.27
N ALA A 110 -4.34 -26.98 1.61
CA ALA A 110 -5.11 -28.18 1.34
C ALA A 110 -5.27 -28.43 -0.18
N GLN A 111 -5.03 -29.67 -0.59
CA GLN A 111 -5.29 -30.13 -1.95
C GLN A 111 -6.76 -29.98 -2.30
N ASN A 112 -7.03 -29.58 -3.54
CA ASN A 112 -8.36 -29.33 -4.09
C ASN A 112 -9.15 -28.25 -3.34
N PHE A 113 -8.51 -27.37 -2.58
CA PHE A 113 -9.18 -26.27 -1.89
C PHE A 113 -10.03 -25.43 -2.85
N ILE A 114 -9.43 -24.94 -3.94
CA ILE A 114 -10.08 -24.06 -4.91
C ILE A 114 -11.34 -24.71 -5.51
N SER A 115 -11.30 -26.01 -5.78
CA SER A 115 -12.38 -26.75 -6.46
C SER A 115 -13.38 -27.45 -5.54
N THR A 116 -13.16 -27.47 -4.22
CA THR A 116 -14.03 -28.23 -3.29
C THR A 116 -14.39 -27.49 -2.00
N ALA A 117 -14.01 -26.22 -1.86
CA ALA A 117 -14.28 -25.45 -0.64
C ALA A 117 -15.78 -25.26 -0.33
N SER A 118 -16.68 -25.33 -1.31
CA SER A 118 -18.14 -25.25 -1.14
C SER A 118 -18.67 -26.26 -0.13
N VAL A 119 -18.07 -27.45 -0.07
CA VAL A 119 -18.47 -28.53 0.85
C VAL A 119 -18.46 -28.08 2.30
N LEU A 120 -17.59 -27.12 2.65
CA LEU A 120 -17.52 -26.57 3.99
C LEU A 120 -18.76 -25.72 4.29
N SER A 121 -19.19 -24.92 3.32
CA SER A 121 -20.40 -24.11 3.44
C SER A 121 -21.67 -24.97 3.42
N ASP A 122 -21.79 -25.83 2.40
CA ASP A 122 -23.03 -26.54 2.08
C ASP A 122 -23.40 -27.58 3.13
N ASN A 123 -22.39 -28.22 3.74
CA ASN A 123 -22.63 -29.27 4.73
C ASN A 123 -22.59 -28.73 6.16
N TYR A 124 -21.63 -27.88 6.50
CA TYR A 124 -21.35 -27.58 7.92
C TYR A 124 -21.76 -26.16 8.33
N ALA A 125 -21.52 -25.15 7.48
CA ALA A 125 -22.03 -23.80 7.76
C ALA A 125 -23.57 -23.76 7.67
N ALA A 126 -24.16 -24.51 6.73
CA ALA A 126 -25.60 -24.70 6.64
C ALA A 126 -26.23 -25.35 7.89
N GLU A 127 -25.48 -26.18 8.61
CA GLU A 127 -25.86 -26.79 9.90
C GLU A 127 -25.66 -25.84 11.11
N GLY A 128 -25.15 -24.63 10.87
CA GLY A 128 -24.97 -23.60 11.89
C GLY A 128 -23.57 -23.55 12.53
N LYS A 129 -22.59 -24.29 12.00
CA LYS A 129 -21.18 -24.12 12.39
C LYS A 129 -20.62 -22.82 11.80
N LYS A 130 -19.75 -22.14 12.54
CA LYS A 130 -19.01 -20.96 12.05
C LYS A 130 -17.67 -21.41 11.54
N ILE A 131 -17.44 -21.29 10.24
CA ILE A 131 -16.20 -21.73 9.59
C ILE A 131 -15.39 -20.54 9.15
N ILE A 132 -14.14 -20.47 9.60
CA ILE A 132 -13.18 -19.44 9.30
C ILE A 132 -12.01 -20.11 8.59
N LEU A 133 -11.70 -19.65 7.38
CA LEU A 133 -10.63 -20.17 6.54
C LEU A 133 -9.59 -19.07 6.39
N ALA A 134 -8.38 -19.28 6.88
CA ALA A 134 -7.27 -18.37 6.70
C ALA A 134 -6.19 -18.99 5.83
N GLY A 135 -5.41 -18.15 5.18
CA GLY A 135 -4.23 -18.62 4.46
C GLY A 135 -3.43 -17.49 3.86
N THR A 136 -2.17 -17.79 3.61
CA THR A 136 -1.24 -16.84 3.00
C THR A 136 -1.38 -16.76 1.48
N ASP A 137 -2.05 -17.72 0.87
CA ASP A 137 -2.38 -17.74 -0.56
C ASP A 137 -3.66 -16.97 -0.88
N SER A 138 -3.50 -15.65 -0.98
CA SER A 138 -4.61 -14.72 -1.23
C SER A 138 -5.28 -14.97 -2.58
N LEU A 139 -4.52 -15.36 -3.59
CA LEU A 139 -5.05 -15.64 -4.92
C LEU A 139 -5.89 -16.91 -4.91
N GLY A 140 -5.50 -17.95 -4.16
CA GLY A 140 -6.26 -19.20 -4.07
C GLY A 140 -7.67 -18.98 -3.53
N PHE A 141 -7.82 -18.06 -2.57
CA PHE A 141 -9.13 -17.62 -2.08
C PHE A 141 -9.94 -16.85 -3.12
N ALA A 142 -9.31 -15.92 -3.85
CA ALA A 142 -9.96 -15.16 -4.91
C ALA A 142 -10.44 -16.07 -6.06
N LEU A 143 -9.64 -17.09 -6.42
CA LEU A 143 -10.02 -18.11 -7.41
C LEU A 143 -11.15 -18.99 -6.87
N ALA A 144 -11.07 -19.46 -5.62
CA ALA A 144 -12.13 -20.23 -5.00
C ALA A 144 -13.47 -19.47 -4.98
N ARG A 145 -13.46 -18.14 -4.77
CA ARG A 145 -14.66 -17.30 -4.90
C ARG A 145 -15.27 -17.35 -6.30
N LYS A 146 -14.43 -17.21 -7.33
CA LYS A 146 -14.88 -17.12 -8.73
C LYS A 146 -15.36 -18.47 -9.27
N ASP A 147 -14.91 -19.58 -8.68
CA ASP A 147 -15.14 -20.94 -9.20
C ASP A 147 -16.13 -21.77 -8.36
N GLU A 148 -15.96 -21.84 -7.04
CA GLU A 148 -16.66 -22.82 -6.21
C GLU A 148 -17.46 -22.21 -5.05
N LEU A 149 -16.98 -21.12 -4.43
CA LEU A 149 -17.62 -20.51 -3.28
C LEU A 149 -18.69 -19.47 -3.67
N TYR A 150 -18.54 -18.75 -4.79
CA TYR A 150 -19.46 -17.71 -5.26
C TYR A 150 -19.93 -16.76 -4.15
N ASP A 151 -21.23 -16.75 -3.84
CA ASP A 151 -21.87 -15.91 -2.82
C ASP A 151 -21.90 -16.56 -1.42
N ARG A 152 -21.43 -17.81 -1.29
CA ARG A 152 -21.38 -18.61 -0.05
C ARG A 152 -20.22 -18.23 0.89
N VAL A 153 -19.64 -17.06 0.71
CA VAL A 153 -18.42 -16.64 1.42
C VAL A 153 -18.42 -15.15 1.77
N HIS A 154 -18.00 -14.86 3.00
CA HIS A 154 -17.56 -13.53 3.44
C HIS A 154 -16.05 -13.41 3.25
N PHE A 155 -15.58 -12.28 2.75
CA PHE A 155 -14.17 -12.01 2.52
C PHE A 155 -13.69 -10.85 3.37
N ILE A 156 -12.64 -11.09 4.15
CA ILE A 156 -11.96 -10.08 4.94
C ILE A 156 -10.52 -10.01 4.43
N HIS A 157 -10.22 -8.93 3.70
CA HIS A 157 -8.91 -8.69 3.12
C HIS A 157 -7.98 -8.04 4.15
N THR A 158 -6.80 -8.61 4.37
CA THR A 158 -5.88 -8.19 5.44
C THR A 158 -4.62 -7.48 4.94
N THR A 159 -4.35 -7.47 3.62
CA THR A 159 -3.11 -6.93 3.03
C THR A 159 -2.91 -5.45 3.33
N TYR A 160 -3.95 -4.63 3.17
CA TYR A 160 -3.83 -3.22 3.49
C TYR A 160 -3.83 -2.99 5.00
N ILE A 161 -2.87 -2.21 5.46
CA ILE A 161 -2.69 -1.80 6.85
C ILE A 161 -2.47 -0.30 6.83
N PRO A 162 -3.46 0.53 7.14
CA PRO A 162 -3.31 1.98 7.15
C PRO A 162 -2.29 2.42 8.21
N PHE A 163 -1.70 3.60 8.02
CA PHE A 163 -0.68 4.13 8.94
C PHE A 163 -1.18 4.16 10.39
N ARG A 164 -2.42 4.61 10.62
CA ARG A 164 -3.01 4.65 11.96
C ARG A 164 -2.96 3.29 12.65
N GLU A 165 -3.38 2.24 11.94
CA GLU A 165 -3.45 0.90 12.49
C GLU A 165 -2.06 0.37 12.82
N GLN A 166 -1.09 0.52 11.91
CA GLN A 166 0.28 0.07 12.18
C GLN A 166 0.92 0.87 13.33
N HIS A 167 0.69 2.18 13.39
CA HIS A 167 1.14 3.03 14.49
C HIS A 167 0.57 2.57 15.83
N GLU A 168 -0.73 2.27 15.89
CA GLU A 168 -1.37 1.78 17.11
C GLU A 168 -0.84 0.39 17.49
N LEU A 169 -0.68 -0.52 16.54
CA LEU A 169 -0.24 -1.89 16.81
C LEU A 169 1.24 -1.98 17.20
N LEU A 170 2.13 -1.25 16.50
CA LEU A 170 3.58 -1.39 16.62
C LEU A 170 4.29 -0.19 17.25
N GLY A 171 3.62 0.96 17.39
CA GLY A 171 4.24 2.20 17.92
C GLY A 171 5.14 2.93 16.92
N THR A 172 5.05 2.62 15.63
CA THR A 172 5.92 3.14 14.56
C THR A 172 5.54 4.55 14.09
N GLY A 173 6.53 5.39 13.75
CA GLY A 173 6.31 6.71 13.15
C GLY A 173 6.16 6.66 11.62
N ILE A 174 5.95 7.81 10.97
CA ILE A 174 5.77 7.86 9.50
C ILE A 174 7.00 7.37 8.73
N MET A 175 8.21 7.63 9.24
CA MET A 175 9.44 7.15 8.61
C MET A 175 9.56 5.62 8.66
N ASP A 176 9.16 5.02 9.77
CA ASP A 176 9.14 3.56 9.91
C ASP A 176 8.08 2.95 8.99
N TYR A 177 6.93 3.61 8.84
CA TYR A 177 5.87 3.17 7.93
C TYR A 177 6.28 3.28 6.45
N ILE A 178 7.03 4.31 6.06
CA ILE A 178 7.62 4.41 4.72
C ILE A 178 8.58 3.23 4.47
N ARG A 179 9.43 2.91 5.44
CA ARG A 179 10.51 1.90 5.28
C ARG A 179 10.05 0.46 5.46
N TYR A 180 9.07 0.24 6.32
CA TYR A 180 8.69 -1.10 6.81
C TYR A 180 7.17 -1.35 6.77
N GLY A 181 6.38 -0.42 6.24
CA GLY A 181 4.93 -0.55 6.15
C GLY A 181 4.48 -1.66 5.19
N GLY A 182 3.28 -2.18 5.43
CA GLY A 182 2.69 -3.31 4.70
C GLY A 182 2.72 -4.64 5.45
N THR A 183 3.50 -4.75 6.53
CA THR A 183 3.51 -5.94 7.40
C THR A 183 3.39 -5.55 8.87
N LEU A 184 2.90 -6.48 9.71
CA LEU A 184 2.86 -6.35 11.16
C LEU A 184 4.07 -6.99 11.83
N SER A 185 5.21 -6.99 11.16
CA SER A 185 6.46 -7.52 11.70
C SER A 185 7.44 -6.37 11.90
N PRO A 186 8.02 -6.21 13.10
CA PRO A 186 8.98 -5.15 13.34
C PRO A 186 10.24 -5.37 12.50
N GLU A 187 10.61 -4.33 11.73
CA GLU A 187 11.90 -4.00 11.08
C GLU A 187 12.58 -5.03 10.16
N GLY A 188 12.30 -6.34 10.26
CA GLY A 188 13.12 -7.38 9.63
C GLY A 188 12.73 -7.82 8.21
N VAL A 189 11.53 -7.48 7.73
CA VAL A 189 11.05 -8.01 6.42
C VAL A 189 11.60 -7.18 5.25
N PHE A 190 11.66 -5.86 5.42
CA PHE A 190 12.05 -4.91 4.37
C PHE A 190 13.35 -4.18 4.70
N TYR A 191 14.19 -4.77 5.54
CA TYR A 191 15.43 -4.14 6.01
C TYR A 191 16.48 -3.99 4.90
N ASN A 192 16.57 -4.98 4.01
CA ASN A 192 17.52 -5.02 2.92
C ASN A 192 16.98 -5.80 1.71
N LYS A 193 17.69 -5.68 0.59
CA LYS A 193 17.40 -6.38 -0.66
C LYS A 193 17.11 -7.87 -0.53
N GLU A 194 17.92 -8.58 0.26
CA GLU A 194 17.82 -10.02 0.41
C GLU A 194 16.51 -10.41 1.08
N GLN A 195 16.21 -9.81 2.24
CA GLN A 195 14.98 -10.07 3.00
C GLN A 195 13.73 -9.62 2.24
N THR A 196 13.79 -8.45 1.59
CA THR A 196 12.71 -7.97 0.72
C THR A 196 12.48 -8.92 -0.46
N GLY A 197 13.55 -9.43 -1.07
CA GLY A 197 13.50 -10.41 -2.15
C GLY A 197 12.91 -11.75 -1.70
N GLU A 198 13.30 -12.27 -0.53
CA GLU A 198 12.72 -13.47 0.08
C GLU A 198 11.23 -13.30 0.37
N TYR A 199 10.84 -12.12 0.89
CA TYR A 199 9.44 -11.80 1.12
C TYR A 199 8.66 -11.76 -0.20
N SER A 200 9.11 -11.00 -1.19
CA SER A 200 8.46 -10.89 -2.50
C SER A 200 8.29 -12.28 -3.15
N ASN A 201 9.37 -13.07 -3.17
CA ASN A 201 9.34 -14.41 -3.72
C ASN A 201 8.35 -15.32 -2.98
N SER A 202 8.35 -15.29 -1.65
CA SER A 202 7.54 -16.23 -0.87
C SER A 202 6.09 -15.80 -0.65
N ALA A 203 5.80 -14.49 -0.63
CA ALA A 203 4.49 -13.92 -0.35
C ALA A 203 3.71 -13.54 -1.62
N ILE A 204 4.39 -13.28 -2.74
CA ILE A 204 3.77 -12.86 -4.00
C ILE A 204 4.02 -13.90 -5.08
N VAL A 205 5.28 -14.10 -5.47
CA VAL A 205 5.64 -14.94 -6.63
C VAL A 205 5.19 -16.39 -6.44
N PHE A 206 5.56 -16.99 -5.31
CA PHE A 206 5.19 -18.36 -4.98
C PHE A 206 3.68 -18.52 -4.81
N ASN A 207 3.00 -17.55 -4.19
CA ASN A 207 1.55 -17.60 -4.03
C ASN A 207 0.82 -17.62 -5.37
N ILE A 208 1.17 -16.71 -6.29
CA ILE A 208 0.56 -16.69 -7.64
C ILE A 208 0.85 -17.99 -8.38
N THR A 209 2.11 -18.43 -8.37
CA THR A 209 2.54 -19.65 -9.08
C THR A 209 1.79 -20.87 -8.56
N HIS A 210 1.81 -21.07 -7.24
CA HIS A 210 1.19 -22.20 -6.56
C HIS A 210 -0.34 -22.19 -6.70
N SER A 211 -0.97 -21.02 -6.63
CA SER A 211 -2.40 -20.86 -6.90
C SER A 211 -2.78 -21.35 -8.29
N LEU A 212 -2.04 -20.93 -9.32
CA LEU A 212 -2.34 -21.30 -10.71
C LEU A 212 -1.99 -22.75 -11.04
N GLU A 213 -0.97 -23.32 -10.40
CA GLU A 213 -0.67 -24.75 -10.51
C GLU A 213 -1.78 -25.62 -9.89
N ARG A 214 -2.44 -25.13 -8.84
CA ARG A 214 -3.53 -25.85 -8.17
C ARG A 214 -4.89 -25.60 -8.79
N TRP A 215 -5.09 -24.41 -9.35
CA TRP A 215 -6.32 -24.09 -10.06
C TRP A 215 -6.45 -24.99 -11.29
N ASN A 216 -7.59 -25.66 -11.44
CA ASN A 216 -7.85 -26.61 -12.53
C ASN A 216 -6.76 -27.69 -12.71
N GLN A 217 -6.05 -28.07 -11.63
CA GLN A 217 -4.92 -29.00 -11.68
C GLN A 217 -3.82 -28.56 -12.66
N GLY A 218 -3.60 -27.24 -12.79
CA GLY A 218 -2.60 -26.64 -13.65
C GLY A 218 -2.97 -26.64 -15.14
N ARG A 219 -4.25 -26.91 -15.46
CA ARG A 219 -4.79 -26.89 -16.83
C ARG A 219 -5.63 -25.63 -17.03
N ASN A 220 -5.63 -25.09 -18.25
CA ASN A 220 -6.48 -23.95 -18.61
C ASN A 220 -6.18 -22.65 -17.83
N ASN A 221 -4.91 -22.37 -17.53
CA ASN A 221 -4.49 -21.07 -16.96
C ASN A 221 -4.52 -19.91 -17.99
N GLY A 222 -5.37 -20.03 -19.01
CA GLY A 222 -5.48 -19.09 -20.12
C GLY A 222 -4.13 -18.81 -20.78
N ILE A 223 -3.82 -17.52 -20.92
CA ILE A 223 -2.58 -17.06 -21.56
C ILE A 223 -1.30 -17.47 -20.81
N LEU A 224 -1.38 -17.75 -19.50
CA LEU A 224 -0.23 -18.11 -18.66
C LEU A 224 0.07 -19.61 -18.64
N ASP A 225 -0.78 -20.43 -19.24
CA ASP A 225 -0.70 -21.89 -19.26
C ASP A 225 0.63 -22.43 -19.80
N GLY A 226 1.20 -21.76 -20.82
CA GLY A 226 2.53 -22.06 -21.32
C GLY A 226 3.64 -21.74 -20.31
N ALA A 227 3.55 -20.61 -19.60
CA ALA A 227 4.54 -20.18 -18.61
C ALA A 227 4.54 -21.07 -17.36
N VAL A 228 3.35 -21.48 -16.90
CA VAL A 228 3.18 -22.44 -15.79
C VAL A 228 3.84 -23.77 -16.13
N ARG A 229 3.52 -24.36 -17.30
CA ARG A 229 4.08 -25.66 -17.69
C ARG A 229 5.60 -25.69 -17.86
N ARG A 230 6.20 -24.59 -18.28
CA ARG A 230 7.66 -24.48 -18.46
C ARG A 230 8.40 -24.10 -17.17
N GLY A 231 7.68 -23.70 -16.11
CA GLY A 231 8.29 -23.17 -14.89
C GLY A 231 8.83 -21.74 -15.05
N ASP A 232 8.39 -21.01 -16.07
CA ASP A 232 8.85 -19.63 -16.35
C ASP A 232 8.09 -18.58 -15.53
N LEU A 233 6.89 -18.92 -15.03
CA LEU A 233 5.98 -17.98 -14.37
C LEU A 233 6.64 -17.20 -13.20
N PRO A 234 7.43 -17.83 -12.30
CA PRO A 234 8.13 -17.08 -11.26
C PRO A 234 9.05 -15.98 -11.81
N SER A 235 9.74 -16.24 -12.92
CA SER A 235 10.60 -15.24 -13.57
C SER A 235 9.77 -14.11 -14.17
N TYR A 236 8.62 -14.43 -14.76
CA TYR A 236 7.75 -13.42 -15.38
C TYR A 236 7.17 -12.48 -14.33
N ILE A 237 6.69 -13.01 -13.20
CA ILE A 237 6.15 -12.20 -12.10
C ILE A 237 7.25 -11.28 -11.53
N ASN A 238 8.45 -11.80 -11.27
CA ASN A 238 9.57 -10.99 -10.79
C ASN A 238 9.89 -9.84 -11.76
N LYS A 239 9.98 -10.12 -13.06
CA LYS A 239 10.22 -9.07 -14.08
C LYS A 239 9.13 -8.01 -14.11
N VAL A 240 7.85 -8.37 -13.91
CA VAL A 240 6.74 -7.41 -13.79
C VAL A 240 6.92 -6.52 -12.57
N LEU A 241 7.23 -7.09 -11.40
CA LEU A 241 7.45 -6.34 -10.17
C LEU A 241 8.64 -5.38 -10.30
N GLU A 242 9.79 -5.89 -10.76
CA GLU A 242 10.99 -5.09 -10.95
C GLU A 242 10.76 -3.98 -11.99
N TYR A 243 10.09 -4.26 -13.11
CA TYR A 243 9.78 -3.25 -14.12
C TYR A 243 8.95 -2.10 -13.53
N ASN A 244 7.93 -2.41 -12.73
CA ASN A 244 7.12 -1.39 -12.06
C ASN A 244 7.94 -0.57 -11.05
N ASN A 245 8.95 -1.15 -10.38
CA ASN A 245 9.86 -0.44 -9.48
C ASN A 245 10.81 0.48 -10.24
N ARG A 246 11.39 0.00 -11.34
CA ARG A 246 12.30 0.79 -12.17
C ARG A 246 11.58 1.96 -12.82
N GLN A 247 10.34 1.78 -13.28
CA GLN A 247 9.50 2.87 -13.78
C GLN A 247 9.26 3.97 -12.73
N PHE A 248 9.03 3.56 -11.49
CA PHE A 248 8.87 4.52 -10.39
C PHE A 248 10.14 5.29 -10.10
N LEU A 249 11.27 4.61 -9.91
CA LEU A 249 12.54 5.28 -9.70
C LEU A 249 12.88 6.23 -10.87
N ALA A 250 12.63 5.80 -12.11
CA ALA A 250 12.79 6.66 -13.27
C ALA A 250 11.87 7.90 -13.20
N SER A 251 10.62 7.77 -12.76
CA SER A 251 9.71 8.90 -12.61
C SER A 251 10.20 9.92 -11.58
N ILE A 252 10.76 9.44 -10.45
CA ILE A 252 11.35 10.28 -9.40
C ILE A 252 12.53 11.08 -9.94
N ILE A 253 13.52 10.38 -10.49
CA ILE A 253 14.73 11.00 -11.01
C ILE A 253 14.39 12.03 -12.10
N ASN A 254 13.47 11.71 -13.00
CA ASN A 254 13.02 12.65 -14.03
C ASN A 254 12.26 13.86 -13.44
N SER A 255 11.51 13.68 -12.35
CA SER A 255 10.85 14.78 -11.65
C SER A 255 11.86 15.70 -10.99
N ASP A 256 12.88 15.15 -10.32
CA ASP A 256 13.96 15.91 -9.69
C ASP A 256 14.74 16.75 -10.72
N PHE A 257 15.06 16.19 -11.88
CA PHE A 257 15.71 16.94 -12.95
C PHE A 257 14.85 18.10 -13.49
N LYS A 258 13.52 17.96 -13.50
CA LYS A 258 12.59 19.05 -13.85
C LYS A 258 12.50 20.12 -12.76
N SER A 259 12.77 19.76 -11.51
CA SER A 259 12.71 20.71 -10.41
C SER A 259 13.93 21.63 -10.40
N HIS A 260 13.75 22.93 -10.61
CA HIS A 260 14.82 23.95 -10.46
C HIS A 260 15.14 24.25 -8.98
N ASP A 261 15.00 23.26 -8.11
CA ASP A 261 15.15 23.44 -6.68
C ASP A 261 16.60 23.30 -6.23
N ILE A 262 17.04 24.25 -5.40
CA ILE A 262 18.41 24.26 -4.86
C ILE A 262 18.60 23.01 -4.01
N GLY A 263 19.61 22.20 -4.34
CA GLY A 263 19.84 20.89 -3.73
C GLY A 263 19.07 19.73 -4.38
N SER A 264 18.49 19.95 -5.56
CA SER A 264 18.03 18.87 -6.44
C SER A 264 19.16 17.89 -6.79
N LEU A 265 18.78 16.71 -7.29
CA LEU A 265 19.76 15.77 -7.83
C LEU A 265 20.64 16.43 -8.90
N ALA A 266 20.06 17.27 -9.77
CA ALA A 266 20.80 18.02 -10.78
C ALA A 266 21.87 18.95 -10.17
N ASP A 267 21.53 19.67 -9.10
CA ASP A 267 22.44 20.54 -8.38
C ASP A 267 23.61 19.79 -7.73
N LEU A 268 23.37 18.59 -7.20
CA LEU A 268 24.42 17.77 -6.59
C LEU A 268 25.39 17.25 -7.66
N LEU A 269 24.87 16.75 -8.78
CA LEU A 269 25.69 16.22 -9.87
C LEU A 269 26.58 17.27 -10.55
N THR A 270 26.21 18.53 -10.44
CA THR A 270 26.88 19.69 -11.05
C THR A 270 27.83 20.41 -10.10
N LYS A 271 27.61 20.33 -8.78
CA LYS A 271 28.61 20.74 -7.79
C LYS A 271 29.78 19.77 -7.72
N SER A 272 29.50 18.47 -7.90
CA SER A 272 30.45 17.37 -7.77
C SER A 272 31.13 17.01 -9.10
N GLY A 273 30.68 17.59 -10.22
CA GLY A 273 31.31 17.46 -11.55
C GLY A 273 31.57 18.83 -12.17
N SER A 274 32.53 18.96 -13.08
CA SER A 274 32.85 20.24 -13.75
C SER A 274 31.80 20.73 -14.76
N ALA A 275 30.55 20.27 -14.65
CA ALA A 275 29.50 20.51 -15.62
C ALA A 275 28.40 21.42 -15.06
N ASP A 276 28.03 22.40 -15.87
CA ASP A 276 26.92 23.34 -15.64
C ASP A 276 25.58 22.59 -15.55
N PRO A 277 24.70 22.86 -14.57
CA PRO A 277 23.32 22.34 -14.54
C PRO A 277 22.56 22.54 -15.85
N GLU A 278 22.79 23.67 -16.52
CA GLU A 278 22.17 24.00 -17.81
C GLU A 278 22.63 23.05 -18.94
N LEU A 279 23.79 22.39 -18.79
CA LEU A 279 24.29 21.36 -19.73
C LEU A 279 23.73 19.96 -19.44
N LEU A 280 23.34 19.69 -18.20
CA LEU A 280 22.85 18.38 -17.75
C LEU A 280 21.33 18.25 -17.96
N TYR A 281 20.59 19.31 -17.65
CA TYR A 281 19.15 19.41 -17.88
C TYR A 281 18.76 20.86 -18.22
N PRO A 282 18.81 21.25 -19.50
CA PRO A 282 18.56 22.64 -19.90
C PRO A 282 17.12 23.08 -19.61
N SER A 283 16.98 24.30 -19.08
CA SER A 283 15.70 24.88 -18.67
C SER A 283 14.85 25.41 -19.85
N GLY A 284 15.48 25.55 -21.03
CA GLY A 284 14.87 26.10 -22.23
C GLY A 284 13.75 25.24 -22.83
N ASN A 285 12.80 25.90 -23.50
CA ASN A 285 11.74 25.25 -24.28
C ASN A 285 12.05 25.21 -25.79
N ASP A 286 13.29 25.46 -26.18
CA ASP A 286 13.76 25.26 -27.55
C ASP A 286 13.98 23.78 -27.87
N GLU A 287 14.03 23.46 -29.16
CA GLU A 287 14.13 22.07 -29.66
C GLU A 287 15.39 21.35 -29.15
N ALA A 288 16.52 22.05 -29.00
CA ALA A 288 17.75 21.45 -28.49
C ALA A 288 17.64 21.12 -27.00
N SER A 289 17.05 22.02 -26.21
CA SER A 289 16.80 21.80 -24.78
C SER A 289 15.78 20.68 -24.53
N ILE A 290 14.72 20.58 -25.35
CA ILE A 290 13.76 19.47 -25.26
C ILE A 290 14.46 18.15 -25.55
N LYS A 291 15.23 18.07 -26.64
CA LYS A 291 15.96 16.87 -27.03
C LYS A 291 16.99 16.43 -25.99
N ALA A 292 17.72 17.35 -25.38
CA ALA A 292 18.69 17.03 -24.32
C ALA A 292 18.01 16.41 -23.08
N ARG A 293 16.82 16.91 -22.71
CA ARG A 293 16.02 16.34 -21.62
C ARG A 293 15.51 14.93 -21.97
N GLU A 294 15.03 14.73 -23.20
CA GLU A 294 14.65 13.41 -23.71
C GLU A 294 15.82 12.43 -23.70
N ASP A 295 17.00 12.85 -24.13
CA ASP A 295 18.24 12.04 -24.13
C ASP A 295 18.65 11.64 -22.71
N LEU A 296 18.55 12.54 -21.71
CA LEU A 296 18.83 12.20 -20.31
C LEU A 296 17.81 11.20 -19.76
N THR A 297 16.52 11.45 -19.97
CA THR A 297 15.45 10.52 -19.58
C THR A 297 15.68 9.15 -20.19
N ASP A 298 16.12 9.09 -21.44
CA ASP A 298 16.44 7.85 -22.13
C ASP A 298 17.66 7.13 -21.55
N ARG A 299 18.73 7.85 -21.22
CA ARG A 299 19.91 7.28 -20.53
C ARG A 299 19.54 6.69 -19.17
N ILE A 300 18.73 7.39 -18.37
CA ILE A 300 18.22 6.89 -17.08
C ILE A 300 17.42 5.60 -17.30
N ARG A 301 16.50 5.60 -18.27
CA ARG A 301 15.68 4.42 -18.59
C ARG A 301 16.51 3.24 -19.11
N ILE A 302 17.58 3.50 -19.86
CA ILE A 302 18.52 2.46 -20.33
C ILE A 302 19.27 1.86 -19.14
N ALA A 303 19.84 2.69 -18.27
CA ALA A 303 20.60 2.24 -17.10
C ALA A 303 19.74 1.49 -16.08
N LEU A 304 18.46 1.86 -15.96
CA LEU A 304 17.46 1.12 -15.20
C LEU A 304 16.87 -0.07 -15.98
N HIS A 305 17.47 -0.51 -17.08
CA HIS A 305 17.02 -1.65 -17.89
C HIS A 305 15.51 -1.63 -18.22
N ILE A 306 14.95 -0.44 -18.43
CA ILE A 306 13.55 -0.24 -18.82
C ILE A 306 13.42 -0.39 -20.34
N LYS A 307 14.37 0.17 -21.10
CA LYS A 307 14.39 0.12 -22.58
C LYS A 307 15.02 -1.14 -23.16
N GLU A 308 16.09 -1.65 -22.54
CA GLU A 308 16.88 -2.76 -23.11
C GLU A 308 16.30 -4.13 -22.76
N ASN A 309 15.49 -4.22 -21.71
CA ASN A 309 14.84 -5.44 -21.28
C ASN A 309 13.35 -5.16 -21.00
N PRO A 310 12.57 -4.72 -22.01
CA PRO A 310 11.12 -4.74 -21.89
C PRO A 310 10.76 -6.17 -21.53
N ILE A 311 9.88 -6.38 -20.54
CA ILE A 311 9.53 -7.70 -20.02
C ILE A 311 9.35 -8.62 -21.25
N PRO A 312 10.26 -9.59 -21.51
CA PRO A 312 10.32 -10.32 -22.78
C PRO A 312 9.27 -11.43 -22.75
N VAL A 313 8.03 -11.01 -22.55
CA VAL A 313 6.85 -11.77 -22.21
C VAL A 313 5.71 -11.11 -22.98
N ASP A 314 4.78 -11.93 -23.44
CA ASP A 314 3.57 -11.47 -24.13
C ASP A 314 2.86 -10.36 -23.31
N PRO A 315 2.50 -9.21 -23.90
CA PRO A 315 1.74 -8.17 -23.20
C PRO A 315 0.49 -8.69 -22.50
N GLU A 316 -0.20 -9.69 -23.06
CA GLU A 316 -1.37 -10.31 -22.43
C GLU A 316 -0.99 -11.08 -21.16
N CYS A 317 0.19 -11.72 -21.13
CA CYS A 317 0.72 -12.36 -19.92
C CYS A 317 1.07 -11.31 -18.85
N VAL A 318 1.63 -10.16 -19.23
CA VAL A 318 1.91 -9.06 -18.30
C VAL A 318 0.61 -8.54 -17.69
N GLN A 319 -0.43 -8.32 -18.51
CA GLN A 319 -1.75 -7.88 -18.02
C GLN A 319 -2.39 -8.91 -17.08
N ALA A 320 -2.26 -10.22 -17.37
CA ALA A 320 -2.73 -11.27 -16.48
C ALA A 320 -2.00 -11.26 -15.12
N ILE A 321 -0.68 -11.06 -15.11
CA ILE A 321 0.09 -10.93 -13.86
C ILE A 321 -0.35 -9.69 -13.07
N ILE A 322 -0.48 -8.53 -13.74
CA ILE A 322 -0.96 -7.30 -13.11
C ILE A 322 -2.35 -7.51 -12.50
N HIS A 323 -3.26 -8.22 -13.20
CA HIS A 323 -4.57 -8.56 -12.67
C HIS A 323 -4.47 -9.34 -11.34
N PHE A 324 -3.60 -10.33 -11.25
CA PHE A 324 -3.42 -11.08 -9.99
C PHE A 324 -2.78 -10.25 -8.88
N LEU A 325 -1.82 -9.38 -9.21
CA LEU A 325 -1.26 -8.44 -8.24
C LEU A 325 -2.33 -7.51 -7.66
N LYS A 326 -3.31 -7.10 -8.47
CA LYS A 326 -4.48 -6.33 -8.02
C LYS A 326 -5.43 -7.15 -7.15
N GLU A 327 -5.73 -8.39 -7.53
CA GLU A 327 -6.59 -9.29 -6.73
C GLU A 327 -5.99 -9.60 -5.35
N MET A 328 -4.65 -9.57 -5.23
CA MET A 328 -3.93 -9.71 -3.96
C MET A 328 -3.73 -8.39 -3.21
N ASP A 329 -4.23 -7.28 -3.77
CA ASP A 329 -4.08 -5.92 -3.28
C ASP A 329 -2.60 -5.51 -3.11
N VAL A 330 -1.69 -6.06 -3.93
CA VAL A 330 -0.28 -5.61 -4.03
C VAL A 330 -0.21 -4.31 -4.82
N LEU A 331 -0.99 -4.26 -5.91
CA LEU A 331 -1.12 -3.10 -6.78
C LEU A 331 -2.54 -2.53 -6.69
N TYR A 332 -2.63 -1.22 -6.54
CA TYR A 332 -3.88 -0.49 -6.68
C TYR A 332 -3.83 0.35 -7.96
N GLU A 333 -4.78 0.12 -8.86
CA GLU A 333 -4.90 0.90 -10.10
C GLU A 333 -5.58 2.25 -9.82
N LEU A 334 -4.91 3.33 -10.21
CA LEU A 334 -5.48 4.66 -10.16
C LEU A 334 -6.44 4.88 -11.34
N PRO A 335 -7.50 5.69 -11.17
CA PRO A 335 -8.39 6.06 -12.27
C PRO A 335 -7.61 6.65 -13.46
N GLU A 336 -7.90 6.20 -14.68
CA GLU A 336 -7.16 6.54 -15.89
C GLU A 336 -7.07 8.07 -16.13
N LYS A 337 -5.84 8.59 -16.33
CA LYS A 337 -5.61 10.00 -16.74
C LYS A 337 -5.45 10.17 -18.26
N SER A 338 -4.98 9.16 -18.98
CA SER A 338 -4.55 9.33 -20.39
C SER A 338 -4.27 8.02 -21.15
N GLY A 339 -5.04 6.96 -20.90
CA GLY A 339 -4.96 5.71 -21.67
C GLY A 339 -3.85 4.73 -21.28
N GLU A 340 -2.94 5.12 -20.37
CA GLU A 340 -2.02 4.19 -19.70
C GLU A 340 -2.40 4.06 -18.22
N PRO A 341 -2.53 2.81 -17.70
CA PRO A 341 -2.88 2.59 -16.31
C PRO A 341 -1.69 2.93 -15.39
N SER A 342 -1.98 3.60 -14.27
CA SER A 342 -1.00 3.91 -13.23
C SER A 342 -1.29 3.08 -11.98
N TYR A 343 -0.24 2.56 -11.33
CA TYR A 343 -0.38 1.65 -10.20
C TYR A 343 0.36 2.16 -8.97
N LEU A 344 -0.31 2.13 -7.83
CA LEU A 344 0.28 2.31 -6.50
C LEU A 344 0.64 0.96 -5.91
N PHE A 345 1.77 0.89 -5.20
CA PHE A 345 2.09 -0.26 -4.35
C PHE A 345 1.49 -0.05 -2.97
N THR A 346 0.68 -1.01 -2.50
CA THR A 346 0.08 -0.93 -1.15
C THR A 346 1.08 -1.31 -0.04
N GLN A 347 2.21 -1.91 -0.41
CA GLN A 347 3.29 -2.34 0.48
C GLN A 347 4.43 -1.31 0.46
N SER A 348 4.28 -0.23 1.22
CA SER A 348 5.23 0.90 1.22
C SER A 348 6.66 0.49 1.50
N GLY A 349 6.90 -0.38 2.49
CA GLY A 349 8.25 -0.81 2.85
C GLY A 349 8.94 -1.63 1.75
N MET A 350 8.19 -2.52 1.08
CA MET A 350 8.69 -3.27 -0.07
C MET A 350 9.09 -2.32 -1.20
N ARG A 351 8.25 -1.34 -1.50
CA ARG A 351 8.48 -0.34 -2.55
C ARG A 351 9.71 0.52 -2.24
N TYR A 352 9.81 1.03 -1.02
CA TYR A 352 10.96 1.80 -0.55
C TYR A 352 12.26 1.00 -0.67
N SER A 353 12.29 -0.22 -0.11
CA SER A 353 13.49 -1.07 -0.14
C SER A 353 13.94 -1.37 -1.58
N GLN A 354 13.00 -1.77 -2.45
CA GLN A 354 13.35 -2.11 -3.83
C GLN A 354 13.81 -0.88 -4.64
N ALA A 355 13.17 0.28 -4.45
CA ALA A 355 13.58 1.52 -5.11
C ALA A 355 14.96 2.00 -4.64
N LYS A 356 15.23 1.87 -3.33
CA LYS A 356 16.55 2.16 -2.76
C LYS A 356 17.63 1.26 -3.35
N ASP A 357 17.40 -0.05 -3.40
CA ASP A 357 18.36 -1.00 -3.97
C ASP A 357 18.68 -0.71 -5.44
N GLU A 358 17.69 -0.30 -6.23
CA GLU A 358 17.87 0.11 -7.63
C GLU A 358 18.61 1.46 -7.74
N ALA A 359 18.38 2.40 -6.82
CA ALA A 359 19.11 3.66 -6.76
C ALA A 359 20.60 3.44 -6.44
N GLU A 360 20.90 2.54 -5.49
CA GLU A 360 22.27 2.12 -5.19
C GLU A 360 22.95 1.46 -6.41
N ALA A 361 22.22 0.61 -7.15
CA ALA A 361 22.72 0.00 -8.38
C ALA A 361 22.99 1.06 -9.47
N LEU A 362 22.11 2.04 -9.61
CA LEU A 362 22.20 3.09 -10.62
C LEU A 362 23.46 3.95 -10.50
N LEU A 363 23.96 4.17 -9.28
CA LEU A 363 25.22 4.90 -9.02
C LEU A 363 26.44 4.27 -9.72
N ASN A 364 26.39 2.97 -10.03
CA ASN A 364 27.47 2.25 -10.70
C ASN A 364 27.36 2.29 -12.23
N THR A 365 26.47 3.12 -12.78
CA THR A 365 26.21 3.23 -14.22
C THR A 365 26.74 4.53 -14.81
N ASP A 366 26.81 4.60 -16.14
CA ASP A 366 27.28 5.78 -16.87
C ASP A 366 26.32 6.99 -16.76
N VAL A 367 25.14 6.83 -16.15
CA VAL A 367 24.23 7.94 -15.82
C VAL A 367 24.89 8.88 -14.81
N PHE A 368 25.54 8.30 -13.79
CA PHE A 368 26.28 9.03 -12.76
C PHE A 368 27.79 8.99 -13.01
N ARG A 369 28.20 9.02 -14.29
CA ARG A 369 29.60 9.23 -14.72
C ARG A 369 30.60 8.39 -13.93
N ASN A 370 30.41 7.08 -13.98
CA ASN A 370 31.20 6.05 -13.32
C ASN A 370 32.67 6.47 -13.04
N GLY A 371 33.03 6.59 -11.76
CA GLY A 371 34.40 6.91 -11.32
C GLY A 371 34.78 8.40 -11.26
N GLU A 372 33.90 9.33 -11.65
CA GLU A 372 34.15 10.78 -11.51
C GLU A 372 33.82 11.31 -10.11
N TYR A 373 32.90 10.66 -9.40
CA TYR A 373 32.49 11.06 -8.05
C TYR A 373 33.27 10.30 -6.97
N SER A 374 33.75 11.03 -5.97
CA SER A 374 34.34 10.48 -4.75
C SER A 374 33.30 9.70 -3.91
N MET A 375 33.77 8.89 -2.97
CA MET A 375 32.88 8.16 -2.04
C MET A 375 31.96 9.09 -1.23
N VAL A 376 32.39 10.33 -0.95
CA VAL A 376 31.57 11.30 -0.23
C VAL A 376 30.44 11.81 -1.13
N GLU A 377 30.74 12.15 -2.38
CA GLU A 377 29.75 12.64 -3.34
C GLU A 377 28.75 11.55 -3.72
N GLN A 378 29.21 10.31 -3.90
CA GLN A 378 28.31 9.16 -4.13
C GLN A 378 27.32 8.99 -2.98
N LYS A 379 27.78 9.17 -1.73
CA LYS A 379 26.92 9.11 -0.56
C LYS A 379 25.90 10.26 -0.53
N GLU A 380 26.32 11.49 -0.84
CA GLU A 380 25.40 12.64 -0.91
C GLU A 380 24.30 12.46 -1.97
N ILE A 381 24.67 11.91 -3.14
CA ILE A 381 23.72 11.59 -4.21
C ILE A 381 22.73 10.51 -3.73
N LEU A 382 23.22 9.44 -3.08
CA LEU A 382 22.37 8.38 -2.56
C LEU A 382 21.42 8.90 -1.48
N ASP A 383 21.92 9.69 -0.52
CA ASP A 383 21.12 10.27 0.56
C ASP A 383 19.98 11.14 -0.01
N LYS A 384 20.24 11.91 -1.08
CA LYS A 384 19.21 12.69 -1.78
C LYS A 384 18.19 11.77 -2.47
N LEU A 385 18.63 10.78 -3.25
CA LEU A 385 17.73 9.83 -3.90
C LEU A 385 16.84 9.09 -2.89
N GLU A 386 17.40 8.67 -1.75
CA GLU A 386 16.62 8.05 -0.68
C GLU A 386 15.57 9.00 -0.08
N GLN A 387 15.90 10.29 0.06
CA GLN A 387 14.95 11.31 0.50
C GLN A 387 13.80 11.47 -0.51
N ASP A 388 14.10 11.46 -1.81
CA ASP A 388 13.09 11.61 -2.87
C ASP A 388 12.19 10.39 -3.00
N ILE A 389 12.79 9.20 -2.94
CA ILE A 389 12.07 7.92 -2.83
C ILE A 389 11.12 7.97 -1.63
N SER A 390 11.61 8.39 -0.47
CA SER A 390 10.78 8.50 0.74
C SER A 390 9.64 9.53 0.56
N GLY A 391 9.90 10.65 -0.12
CA GLY A 391 8.92 11.68 -0.42
C GLY A 391 7.78 11.17 -1.30
N HIS A 392 8.11 10.51 -2.41
CA HIS A 392 7.11 9.94 -3.31
C HIS A 392 6.37 8.75 -2.71
N VAL A 393 7.03 7.91 -1.89
CA VAL A 393 6.33 6.87 -1.13
C VAL A 393 5.35 7.50 -0.13
N LEU A 394 5.70 8.63 0.51
CA LEU A 394 4.79 9.35 1.40
C LEU A 394 3.57 9.92 0.63
N GLU A 395 3.78 10.49 -0.55
CA GLU A 395 2.69 10.94 -1.44
C GLU A 395 1.73 9.79 -1.75
N ASP A 396 2.26 8.62 -2.14
CA ASP A 396 1.46 7.44 -2.45
C ASP A 396 0.70 6.90 -1.23
N ILE A 397 1.32 6.94 -0.04
CA ILE A 397 0.67 6.58 1.23
C ILE A 397 -0.53 7.51 1.51
N VAL A 398 -0.32 8.83 1.42
CA VAL A 398 -1.37 9.83 1.65
C VAL A 398 -2.49 9.67 0.63
N LEU A 399 -2.15 9.53 -0.65
CA LEU A 399 -3.12 9.34 -1.72
C LEU A 399 -3.95 8.07 -1.47
N TYR A 400 -3.29 6.94 -1.22
CA TYR A 400 -3.99 5.68 -1.07
C TYR A 400 -4.90 5.69 0.16
N GLN A 401 -4.42 6.21 1.29
CA GLN A 401 -5.23 6.30 2.50
C GLN A 401 -6.39 7.29 2.34
N ALA A 402 -6.21 8.42 1.65
CA ALA A 402 -7.29 9.35 1.33
C ALA A 402 -8.35 8.71 0.41
N ILE A 403 -7.94 7.88 -0.57
CA ILE A 403 -8.86 7.11 -1.43
C ILE A 403 -9.68 6.12 -0.58
N GLN A 404 -9.05 5.38 0.33
CA GLN A 404 -9.78 4.44 1.19
C GLN A 404 -10.72 5.19 2.14
N SER A 405 -10.27 6.31 2.71
CA SER A 405 -11.07 7.16 3.60
C SER A 405 -12.29 7.74 2.87
N ALA A 406 -12.13 8.18 1.61
CA ALA A 406 -13.24 8.65 0.79
C ALA A 406 -14.29 7.55 0.55
N LYS A 407 -13.85 6.31 0.29
CA LYS A 407 -14.75 5.14 0.17
C LYS A 407 -15.49 4.85 1.47
N GLU A 408 -14.82 4.97 2.61
CA GLU A 408 -15.41 4.74 3.94
C GLU A 408 -16.41 5.83 4.35
N ILE A 409 -16.09 7.10 4.08
CA ILE A 409 -17.05 8.21 4.21
C ILE A 409 -18.28 7.96 3.32
N GLY A 410 -18.05 7.45 2.12
CA GLY A 410 -19.09 7.11 1.15
C GLY A 410 -19.74 8.35 0.50
N GLY A 411 -20.89 8.11 -0.15
CA GLY A 411 -21.64 9.15 -0.83
C GLY A 411 -20.92 9.71 -2.06
N SER A 412 -20.81 11.04 -2.11
CA SER A 412 -20.21 11.83 -3.20
C SER A 412 -18.73 12.16 -3.00
N VAL A 413 -18.09 11.63 -1.95
CA VAL A 413 -16.70 11.97 -1.61
C VAL A 413 -15.72 11.16 -2.46
N VAL A 414 -14.77 11.84 -3.09
CA VAL A 414 -13.71 11.25 -3.91
C VAL A 414 -12.36 11.81 -3.51
N ALA A 415 -11.29 11.03 -3.71
CA ALA A 415 -9.91 11.49 -3.59
C ALA A 415 -9.08 10.98 -4.77
N SER A 416 -8.16 11.81 -5.29
CA SER A 416 -7.26 11.45 -6.40
C SER A 416 -6.08 12.43 -6.51
N LYS A 417 -5.16 12.17 -7.43
CA LYS A 417 -4.13 13.12 -7.91
C LYS A 417 -4.75 14.04 -8.96
N TYR A 418 -4.38 15.32 -8.97
CA TYR A 418 -4.82 16.25 -10.03
C TYR A 418 -3.63 16.75 -10.84
N GLU A 419 -3.72 16.61 -12.17
CA GLU A 419 -2.75 17.14 -13.12
C GLU A 419 -3.53 17.56 -14.38
N PRO A 420 -3.63 18.87 -14.69
CA PRO A 420 -4.39 19.35 -15.83
C PRO A 420 -3.70 19.03 -17.14
N LYS A 421 -4.49 18.80 -18.20
CA LYS A 421 -3.95 18.56 -19.56
C LYS A 421 -3.40 19.82 -20.24
N THR A 422 -3.84 21.00 -19.81
CA THR A 422 -3.63 22.26 -20.53
C THR A 422 -2.64 23.21 -19.86
N TYR A 423 -2.17 22.90 -18.65
CA TYR A 423 -1.30 23.77 -17.85
C TYR A 423 -0.22 22.95 -17.15
N VAL A 424 0.88 23.59 -16.77
CA VAL A 424 1.94 22.97 -15.97
C VAL A 424 1.62 23.14 -14.48
N GLY A 425 1.57 22.04 -13.75
CA GLY A 425 1.36 22.01 -12.30
C GLY A 425 0.53 20.80 -11.89
N GLU A 426 0.53 20.45 -10.62
CA GLU A 426 -0.25 19.33 -10.09
C GLU A 426 -0.62 19.57 -8.63
N PHE A 427 -1.61 18.81 -8.15
CA PHE A 427 -1.83 18.59 -6.72
C PHE A 427 -1.54 17.13 -6.41
N ASP A 428 -0.64 16.90 -5.44
CA ASP A 428 -0.24 15.57 -4.99
C ASP A 428 -1.46 14.74 -4.56
N VAL A 429 -2.40 15.38 -3.87
CA VAL A 429 -3.71 14.82 -3.54
C VAL A 429 -4.77 15.91 -3.58
N PHE A 430 -5.97 15.58 -4.02
CA PHE A 430 -7.17 16.33 -3.69
C PHE A 430 -8.21 15.38 -3.13
N PHE A 431 -9.13 15.93 -2.35
CA PHE A 431 -10.39 15.28 -2.04
C PHE A 431 -11.54 16.26 -2.20
N ALA A 432 -12.69 15.77 -2.65
CA ALA A 432 -13.85 16.58 -2.99
C ALA A 432 -15.15 15.88 -2.63
N ASP A 433 -16.14 16.65 -2.19
CA ASP A 433 -17.54 16.25 -2.11
C ASP A 433 -18.25 16.78 -3.35
N LEU A 434 -18.56 15.88 -4.30
CA LEU A 434 -19.14 16.25 -5.59
C LEU A 434 -20.60 16.73 -5.49
N GLU A 435 -21.30 16.39 -4.41
CA GLU A 435 -22.68 16.84 -4.17
C GLU A 435 -22.69 18.26 -3.59
N ARG A 436 -21.84 18.51 -2.60
CA ARG A 436 -21.66 19.86 -2.02
C ARG A 436 -20.85 20.79 -2.92
N ARG A 437 -20.15 20.23 -3.91
CA ARG A 437 -19.21 20.95 -4.78
C ARG A 437 -18.11 21.65 -3.98
N THR A 438 -17.61 20.99 -2.95
CA THR A 438 -16.50 21.48 -2.15
C THR A 438 -15.29 20.57 -2.33
N ALA A 439 -14.09 21.15 -2.28
CA ALA A 439 -12.84 20.45 -2.44
C ALA A 439 -11.76 20.96 -1.50
N CYS A 440 -10.74 20.13 -1.31
CA CYS A 440 -9.50 20.49 -0.64
C CYS A 440 -8.33 20.04 -1.51
N ALA A 441 -7.42 20.98 -1.80
CA ALA A 441 -6.17 20.71 -2.51
C ALA A 441 -5.03 20.47 -1.52
N VAL A 442 -4.21 19.47 -1.77
CA VAL A 442 -3.16 19.01 -0.85
C VAL A 442 -1.84 18.84 -1.58
N GLU A 443 -0.80 19.42 -1.00
CA GLU A 443 0.60 19.16 -1.31
C GLU A 443 1.21 18.34 -0.17
N VAL A 444 2.01 17.33 -0.49
CA VAL A 444 2.70 16.46 0.48
C VAL A 444 4.18 16.75 0.45
N LYS A 445 4.79 16.91 1.62
CA LYS A 445 6.22 17.24 1.75
C LYS A 445 6.88 16.46 2.87
N LEU A 446 7.91 15.70 2.51
CA LEU A 446 8.80 15.05 3.47
C LEU A 446 9.81 16.06 4.05
N SER A 447 9.30 16.97 4.87
CA SER A 447 10.09 17.99 5.56
C SER A 447 9.37 18.46 6.81
N ASP A 448 10.12 18.86 7.83
CA ASP A 448 9.62 19.54 9.02
C ASP A 448 9.66 21.07 8.89
N LYS A 449 10.22 21.60 7.79
CA LYS A 449 10.37 23.04 7.53
C LYS A 449 9.24 23.57 6.66
N GLN A 450 8.87 24.82 6.95
CA GLN A 450 7.91 25.58 6.16
C GLN A 450 8.68 26.48 5.19
N THR A 451 8.42 26.35 3.89
CA THR A 451 9.03 27.21 2.85
C THR A 451 7.98 27.64 1.82
N GLU A 452 8.12 28.86 1.28
CA GLU A 452 7.17 29.41 0.29
C GLU A 452 7.08 28.56 -0.98
N LYS A 453 8.15 27.83 -1.32
CA LYS A 453 8.15 26.92 -2.48
C LYS A 453 7.12 25.80 -2.36
N GLN A 454 6.82 25.35 -1.15
CA GLN A 454 5.86 24.26 -0.90
C GLN A 454 4.42 24.65 -1.22
N VAL A 455 4.11 25.96 -1.28
CA VAL A 455 2.75 26.42 -1.58
C VAL A 455 2.56 26.81 -3.04
N ARG A 456 3.61 26.73 -3.87
CA ARG A 456 3.63 27.28 -5.25
C ARG A 456 2.49 26.79 -6.13
N HIS A 457 2.13 25.50 -6.05
CA HIS A 457 1.03 24.93 -6.83
C HIS A 457 -0.32 25.32 -6.21
N LEU A 458 -0.44 25.25 -4.89
CA LEU A 458 -1.66 25.61 -4.15
C LEU A 458 -2.05 27.09 -4.34
N THR A 459 -1.09 27.98 -4.54
CA THR A 459 -1.33 29.42 -4.79
C THR A 459 -1.36 29.78 -6.28
N ASN A 460 -1.15 28.82 -7.19
CA ASN A 460 -1.28 29.05 -8.61
C ASN A 460 -2.76 29.19 -9.00
N LYS A 461 -3.20 30.42 -9.28
CA LYS A 461 -4.59 30.72 -9.64
C LYS A 461 -5.08 29.96 -10.87
N GLN A 462 -4.26 29.84 -11.92
CA GLN A 462 -4.65 29.12 -13.13
C GLN A 462 -4.86 27.63 -12.86
N LEU A 463 -4.00 27.03 -12.03
CA LEU A 463 -4.13 25.63 -11.63
C LEU A 463 -5.40 25.40 -10.81
N CYS A 464 -5.68 26.30 -9.85
CA CYS A 464 -6.89 26.24 -9.04
C CYS A 464 -8.16 26.41 -9.90
N GLU A 465 -8.21 27.42 -10.76
CA GLU A 465 -9.36 27.67 -11.66
C GLU A 465 -9.59 26.50 -12.62
N ALA A 466 -8.52 25.90 -13.15
CA ALA A 466 -8.61 24.71 -13.98
C ALA A 466 -9.22 23.54 -13.19
N PHE A 467 -8.74 23.32 -11.96
CA PHE A 467 -9.25 22.26 -11.09
C PHE A 467 -10.75 22.43 -10.82
N GLU A 468 -11.17 23.62 -10.41
CA GLU A 468 -12.57 23.90 -10.08
C GLU A 468 -13.48 23.74 -11.29
N LYS A 469 -13.01 24.13 -12.48
CA LYS A 469 -13.74 23.98 -13.74
C LYS A 469 -13.86 22.52 -14.18
N GLU A 470 -12.78 21.74 -14.07
CA GLU A 470 -12.75 20.34 -14.53
C GLU A 470 -13.50 19.40 -13.57
N THR A 471 -13.39 19.65 -12.26
CA THR A 471 -14.05 18.82 -11.23
C THR A 471 -15.46 19.28 -10.89
N GLY A 472 -15.77 20.56 -11.10
CA GLY A 472 -17.02 21.18 -10.69
C GLY A 472 -17.13 21.44 -9.18
N ALA A 473 -16.02 21.35 -8.43
CA ALA A 473 -15.96 21.56 -6.98
C ALA A 473 -15.02 22.73 -6.63
N GLU A 474 -15.46 23.61 -5.74
CA GLU A 474 -14.74 24.81 -5.29
C GLU A 474 -13.75 24.48 -4.17
N ILE A 475 -12.51 24.96 -4.28
CA ILE A 475 -11.46 24.71 -3.29
C ILE A 475 -11.73 25.53 -2.03
N GLN A 476 -12.20 24.87 -0.98
CA GLN A 476 -12.47 25.49 0.33
C GLN A 476 -11.20 25.65 1.15
N ASN A 477 -10.29 24.70 1.04
CA ASN A 477 -9.07 24.62 1.83
C ASN A 477 -7.88 24.16 0.97
N LYS A 478 -6.69 24.69 1.29
CA LYS A 478 -5.41 24.35 0.67
C LYS A 478 -4.46 23.93 1.77
N ILE A 479 -3.82 22.77 1.62
CA ILE A 479 -3.05 22.16 2.71
C ILE A 479 -1.69 21.70 2.24
N VAL A 480 -0.66 22.00 3.02
CA VAL A 480 0.63 21.30 2.97
C VAL A 480 0.67 20.28 4.10
N LEU A 481 0.66 18.99 3.75
CA LEU A 481 0.92 17.89 4.67
C LEU A 481 2.42 17.70 4.82
N TYR A 482 2.94 17.83 6.04
CA TYR A 482 4.38 17.80 6.30
C TYR A 482 4.73 17.22 7.68
N GLN A 483 6.01 17.06 8.00
CA GLN A 483 6.45 16.42 9.24
C GLN A 483 6.52 17.35 10.44
N GLY A 484 6.42 18.67 10.22
CA GLY A 484 6.47 19.65 11.29
C GLY A 484 5.14 19.79 12.03
N LYS A 485 5.08 20.78 12.92
CA LYS A 485 3.91 21.08 13.74
C LYS A 485 2.83 21.84 12.98
N SER A 486 1.57 21.46 13.12
CA SER A 486 0.48 22.12 12.41
C SER A 486 0.44 23.63 12.67
N ALA A 487 0.38 24.42 11.61
CA ALA A 487 0.40 25.87 11.65
C ALA A 487 -0.62 26.49 10.68
N PHE A 488 -1.32 27.52 11.17
CA PHE A 488 -2.27 28.27 10.36
C PHE A 488 -1.55 29.38 9.59
N ASN A 489 -1.60 29.34 8.25
CA ASN A 489 -1.17 30.40 7.33
C ASN A 489 0.19 31.06 7.73
N PRO A 490 1.29 30.29 7.77
CA PRO A 490 2.57 30.79 8.29
C PRO A 490 3.16 31.96 7.49
N PHE A 491 2.82 32.08 6.20
CA PHE A 491 3.28 33.17 5.33
C PHE A 491 2.35 34.40 5.31
N GLN A 492 1.35 34.44 6.20
CA GLN A 492 0.45 35.59 6.39
C GLN A 492 -0.26 36.08 5.12
N ALA A 493 -0.75 35.16 4.29
CA ALA A 493 -1.61 35.53 3.16
C ALA A 493 -2.80 36.40 3.65
N THR A 494 -3.02 37.54 3.00
CA THR A 494 -4.00 38.55 3.42
C THR A 494 -5.40 38.30 2.84
N THR A 495 -5.48 37.53 1.77
CA THR A 495 -6.68 37.13 1.03
C THR A 495 -7.06 35.69 1.39
N PRO A 496 -8.35 35.37 1.61
CA PRO A 496 -8.79 34.00 1.88
C PRO A 496 -8.35 32.96 0.83
N GLU A 497 -8.34 33.36 -0.45
CA GLU A 497 -7.95 32.54 -1.60
C GLU A 497 -6.49 32.08 -1.57
N ASP A 498 -5.61 32.81 -0.88
CA ASP A 498 -4.17 32.55 -0.80
C ASP A 498 -3.76 31.91 0.55
N LYS A 499 -4.73 31.64 1.45
CA LYS A 499 -4.48 30.98 2.73
C LYS A 499 -4.12 29.51 2.51
N VAL A 500 -3.00 29.08 3.07
CA VAL A 500 -2.57 27.67 3.08
C VAL A 500 -2.37 27.20 4.52
N LEU A 501 -2.91 26.02 4.82
CA LEU A 501 -2.78 25.37 6.12
C LEU A 501 -1.58 24.43 6.08
N TYR A 502 -0.73 24.48 7.10
CA TYR A 502 0.30 23.46 7.31
C TYR A 502 -0.22 22.47 8.34
N MET A 503 -0.29 21.20 7.99
CA MET A 503 -0.83 20.15 8.85
C MET A 503 0.17 19.01 8.97
N ASN A 504 0.39 18.55 10.20
CA ASN A 504 1.25 17.41 10.43
C ASN A 504 0.68 16.16 9.73
N VAL A 505 1.49 15.51 8.89
CA VAL A 505 1.07 14.39 8.05
C VAL A 505 0.63 13.17 8.88
N GLU A 506 1.27 12.92 10.03
CA GLU A 506 0.82 11.84 10.91
C GLU A 506 -0.52 12.15 11.57
N THR A 507 -0.78 13.42 11.89
CA THR A 507 -2.08 13.85 12.43
C THR A 507 -3.19 13.60 11.42
N PHE A 508 -2.93 13.94 10.14
CA PHE A 508 -3.84 13.60 9.05
C PHE A 508 -4.06 12.09 8.91
N LEU A 509 -2.98 11.32 8.78
CA LEU A 509 -3.06 9.87 8.59
C LEU A 509 -3.57 9.09 9.80
N LYS A 510 -3.63 9.70 10.99
CA LYS A 510 -4.28 9.11 12.16
C LYS A 510 -5.81 9.30 12.13
N GLN A 511 -6.34 10.31 11.45
CA GLN A 511 -7.79 10.59 11.45
C GLN A 511 -8.26 11.16 10.11
N PRO A 512 -7.97 10.48 8.98
CA PRO A 512 -8.20 11.07 7.66
C PRO A 512 -9.69 11.28 7.38
N GLU A 513 -10.57 10.36 7.78
CA GLU A 513 -12.01 10.47 7.51
C GLU A 513 -12.61 11.72 8.17
N GLN A 514 -12.29 11.91 9.45
CA GLN A 514 -12.77 13.03 10.27
C GLN A 514 -12.23 14.36 9.77
N LEU A 515 -10.93 14.41 9.43
CA LEU A 515 -10.30 15.62 8.92
C LEU A 515 -10.79 15.96 7.51
N MET A 516 -10.90 14.99 6.61
CA MET A 516 -11.45 15.20 5.26
C MET A 516 -12.88 15.75 5.33
N GLN A 517 -13.74 15.15 6.16
CA GLN A 517 -15.11 15.65 6.34
C GLN A 517 -15.14 17.09 6.87
N ALA A 518 -14.33 17.42 7.87
CA ALA A 518 -14.29 18.78 8.42
C ALA A 518 -13.77 19.81 7.39
N LEU A 519 -12.73 19.45 6.63
CA LEU A 519 -12.11 20.31 5.62
C LEU A 519 -12.99 20.48 4.36
N LEU A 520 -13.95 19.59 4.12
CA LEU A 520 -14.94 19.72 3.04
C LEU A 520 -16.21 20.48 3.46
N GLN A 521 -16.49 20.60 4.76
CA GLN A 521 -17.71 21.22 5.26
C GLN A 521 -17.65 22.75 5.20
N GLU A 522 -16.56 23.36 5.64
CA GLU A 522 -16.39 24.81 5.62
C GLU A 522 -14.90 25.23 5.52
N PRO A 523 -14.63 26.43 4.98
CA PRO A 523 -13.28 26.99 4.98
C PRO A 523 -12.74 27.21 6.39
N VAL A 524 -11.48 26.87 6.62
CA VAL A 524 -10.79 27.18 7.87
C VAL A 524 -10.47 28.68 7.90
N SER A 525 -11.32 29.44 8.59
CA SER A 525 -11.34 30.91 8.55
C SER A 525 -10.18 31.58 9.30
N ASP A 526 -9.80 31.03 10.46
CA ASP A 526 -8.79 31.61 11.35
C ASP A 526 -7.97 30.57 12.16
N LYS A 527 -6.96 31.07 12.88
CA LYS A 527 -6.07 30.26 13.73
C LYS A 527 -6.81 29.50 14.84
N LYS A 528 -7.87 30.06 15.42
CA LYS A 528 -8.62 29.38 16.50
C LYS A 528 -9.42 28.23 15.94
N HIS A 529 -10.05 28.41 14.78
CA HIS A 529 -10.74 27.34 14.07
C HIS A 529 -9.73 26.20 13.76
N PHE A 530 -8.59 26.51 13.17
CA PHE A 530 -7.58 25.49 12.88
C PHE A 530 -7.06 24.77 14.13
N GLN A 531 -6.80 25.50 15.22
CA GLN A 531 -6.39 24.90 16.49
C GLN A 531 -7.48 23.99 17.10
N SER A 532 -8.75 24.36 16.95
CA SER A 532 -9.87 23.51 17.37
C SER A 532 -9.91 22.21 16.58
N LEU A 533 -9.72 22.30 15.26
CA LEU A 533 -9.64 21.15 14.37
C LEU A 533 -8.49 20.21 14.76
N MET A 534 -7.27 20.75 14.95
CA MET A 534 -6.10 19.96 15.34
C MET A 534 -6.24 19.33 16.73
N LYS A 535 -6.87 20.05 17.67
CA LYS A 535 -7.16 19.50 19.00
C LYS A 535 -8.17 18.36 18.92
N ALA A 536 -9.20 18.48 18.09
CA ALA A 536 -10.14 17.39 17.84
C ALA A 536 -9.45 16.17 17.22
N ALA A 537 -8.46 16.40 16.36
CA ALA A 537 -7.60 15.37 15.77
C ALA A 537 -6.55 14.77 16.72
N GLY A 538 -6.56 15.16 18.01
CA GLY A 538 -5.65 14.63 19.02
C GLY A 538 -4.26 15.26 19.07
N GLU A 539 -4.02 16.35 18.31
CA GLU A 539 -2.75 17.09 18.40
C GLU A 539 -2.68 17.85 19.73
N LYS A 540 -1.64 17.56 20.53
CA LYS A 540 -1.44 18.23 21.82
C LYS A 540 -1.11 19.71 21.58
N THR A 541 -1.91 20.61 22.15
CA THR A 541 -1.58 22.04 22.17
C THR A 541 -0.21 22.26 22.85
N PRO A 542 0.67 23.11 22.31
CA PRO A 542 1.91 23.47 22.99
C PRO A 542 1.62 23.97 24.40
N HIS A 543 2.35 23.45 25.38
CA HIS A 543 2.56 24.18 26.62
C HIS A 543 3.32 25.48 26.29
N LYS A 544 3.01 26.56 26.99
CA LYS A 544 3.62 27.89 26.78
C LYS A 544 5.15 27.91 26.92
N ASP A 545 5.76 26.86 27.43
CA ASP A 545 7.20 26.78 27.71
C ASP A 545 8.05 26.33 26.51
N ASP A 546 7.44 25.87 25.41
CA ASP A 546 8.16 25.44 24.19
C ASP A 546 8.45 26.59 23.19
N ILE A 547 8.16 27.84 23.54
CA ILE A 547 8.40 29.01 22.66
C ILE A 547 9.73 29.71 22.97
N THR A 548 10.50 29.22 23.94
CA THR A 548 11.77 29.84 24.35
C THR A 548 12.92 28.84 24.49
N ARG A 549 13.15 28.00 23.47
CA ARG A 549 14.46 27.37 23.24
C ARG A 549 14.84 27.37 21.77
#